data_AF-A0A564TMV9-F1
#
_entry.id   AF-A0A564TMV9-F1
#
_cell.length_a   1.000
_cell.length_b   1.000
_cell.length_c   1.000
_cell.angle_alpha   90.00
_cell.angle_beta   90.00
_cell.angle_gamma   90.00
#
_symmetry.space_group_name_H-M   'P 1'
#
loop_
_entity.id
_entity.type
_entity.pdbx_description
1 polymer ?
#
loop_
_entity_poly.entity_id
_entity_poly.type
_entity_poly.pdbx_seq_one_letter_code
_entity_poly.pdbx_strand_id
1 'polypeptide(L)'
;MRIPYTFVKCVNGHFFDENRNIISYDQAVEKVIKLKENNTSVVIKQTIDTSSGRGVQVLNLNKNSKDLLDELNLVFKKMGRNFVVQERIHPHEHFKKLYPEAINTLRVVSYMLKDDIKTAPISMRIGRGGALVDNAHAGGVFIGVRDDGKLLDTAYTEYQDRYYEHPDTHVVFKNYQLPMIDKVRQAAIELHKNLPNMTFISWDFTIDENNNIVLIERNLHSQTVWFPQMAHGKSFFGKDTEEVLKSIKYL
;
A
#
# COMPACT_ATOMS: atom_id res chain seq x y z
N MET A 1 11.12 4.94 9.46
CA MET A 1 10.22 4.07 8.66
C MET A 1 9.49 3.16 9.63
N ARG A 2 8.20 2.92 9.40
CA ARG A 2 7.36 2.04 10.25
C ARG A 2 6.45 1.15 9.39
N ILE A 3 5.81 0.18 10.04
CA ILE A 3 4.65 -0.53 9.50
C ILE A 3 3.39 -0.09 10.26
N PRO A 4 2.19 -0.34 9.72
CA PRO A 4 0.95 -0.05 10.43
C PRO A 4 0.87 -0.83 11.74
N TYR A 5 0.51 -0.14 12.82
CA TYR A 5 0.28 -0.77 14.11
C TYR A 5 -0.82 -1.81 14.00
N THR A 6 -0.59 -3.00 14.55
CA THR A 6 -1.53 -4.12 14.48
C THR A 6 -2.11 -4.36 15.87
N PHE A 7 -3.43 -4.17 15.99
CA PHE A 7 -4.14 -4.35 17.26
C PHE A 7 -4.50 -5.81 17.52
N VAL A 8 -4.94 -6.50 16.46
CA VAL A 8 -5.38 -7.90 16.50
C VAL A 8 -4.94 -8.59 15.22
N LYS A 9 -4.49 -9.84 15.33
CA LYS A 9 -4.21 -10.70 14.19
C LYS A 9 -4.93 -12.03 14.36
N CYS A 10 -5.57 -12.51 13.30
CA CYS A 10 -6.13 -13.85 13.21
C CYS A 10 -5.30 -14.67 12.22
N VAL A 11 -4.73 -15.79 12.66
CA VAL A 11 -3.95 -16.72 11.83
C VAL A 11 -4.50 -18.13 12.03
N ASN A 12 -4.94 -18.75 10.95
CA ASN A 12 -5.58 -20.08 10.97
C ASN A 12 -6.72 -20.18 12.00
N GLY A 13 -7.41 -19.08 12.30
CA GLY A 13 -8.49 -19.00 13.29
C GLY A 13 -8.03 -18.77 14.73
N HIS A 14 -6.73 -18.65 14.98
CA HIS A 14 -6.18 -18.27 16.28
C HIS A 14 -5.97 -16.76 16.34
N PHE A 15 -6.45 -16.13 17.41
CA PHE A 15 -6.33 -14.70 17.61
C PHE A 15 -5.10 -14.37 18.45
N PHE A 16 -4.45 -13.27 18.08
CA PHE A 16 -3.26 -12.74 18.72
C PHE A 16 -3.43 -11.25 18.99
N ASP A 17 -2.90 -10.80 20.13
CA ASP A 17 -2.77 -9.38 20.46
C ASP A 17 -1.54 -8.74 19.77
N GLU A 18 -1.29 -7.46 20.03
CA GLU A 18 -0.15 -6.68 19.51
C GLU A 18 1.22 -7.26 19.93
N ASN A 19 1.26 -7.96 21.07
CA ASN A 19 2.45 -8.56 21.66
C ASN A 19 2.63 -10.02 21.22
N ARG A 20 1.74 -10.52 20.35
CA ARG A 20 1.69 -11.91 19.84
C ARG A 20 1.30 -12.94 20.91
N ASN A 21 0.64 -12.52 21.98
CA ASN A 21 0.00 -13.45 22.91
C ASN A 21 -1.29 -13.99 22.28
N ILE A 22 -1.55 -15.28 22.48
CA ILE A 22 -2.82 -15.90 22.05
C ILE A 22 -3.94 -15.36 22.93
N ILE A 23 -5.02 -14.89 22.30
CA ILE A 23 -6.22 -14.39 22.96
C ILE A 23 -7.46 -15.12 22.43
N SER A 24 -8.55 -15.12 23.20
CA SER A 24 -9.83 -15.64 22.75
C SER A 24 -10.48 -14.71 21.72
N TYR A 25 -11.50 -15.23 21.01
CA TYR A 25 -12.33 -14.42 20.13
C TYR A 25 -12.96 -13.22 20.88
N ASP A 26 -13.51 -13.46 22.07
CA ASP A 26 -14.17 -12.42 22.86
C ASP A 26 -13.18 -11.34 23.31
N GLN A 27 -11.96 -11.74 23.70
CA GLN A 27 -10.89 -10.79 24.02
C GLN A 27 -10.48 -9.95 22.81
N ALA A 28 -10.40 -10.56 21.62
CA ALA A 28 -10.11 -9.83 20.39
C ALA A 28 -11.20 -8.82 20.04
N VAL A 29 -12.47 -9.21 20.16
CA VAL A 29 -13.64 -8.34 19.96
C VAL A 29 -13.64 -7.19 20.95
N GLU A 30 -13.50 -7.48 22.25
CA GLU A 30 -13.45 -6.48 23.31
C GLU A 30 -12.32 -5.48 23.08
N LYS A 31 -11.15 -5.98 22.66
CA LYS A 31 -9.99 -5.14 22.34
C LYS A 31 -10.31 -4.15 21.22
N VAL A 32 -10.92 -4.59 20.12
CA VAL A 32 -11.30 -3.69 19.01
C VAL A 32 -12.37 -2.68 19.43
N ILE A 33 -13.34 -3.09 20.24
CA ILE A 33 -14.36 -2.17 20.77
C ILE A 33 -13.72 -1.06 21.63
N LYS A 34 -12.75 -1.40 22.49
CA LYS A 34 -12.02 -0.43 23.32
C LYS A 34 -11.22 0.60 22.50
N LEU A 35 -10.84 0.28 21.26
CA LEU A 35 -10.12 1.23 20.41
C LEU A 35 -10.91 2.52 20.12
N LYS A 36 -12.25 2.49 20.25
CA LYS A 36 -13.11 3.67 20.03
C LYS A 36 -12.79 4.84 20.96
N GLU A 37 -12.12 4.59 22.08
CA GLU A 37 -11.70 5.62 23.03
C GLU A 37 -10.61 6.54 22.45
N ASN A 38 -9.80 6.03 21.50
CA ASN A 38 -8.65 6.73 20.95
C ASN A 38 -8.64 6.79 19.41
N ASN A 39 -9.57 6.09 18.74
CA ASN A 39 -9.60 5.94 17.29
C ASN A 39 -11.02 6.07 16.76
N THR A 40 -11.17 6.74 15.62
CA THR A 40 -12.46 6.82 14.91
C THR A 40 -12.73 5.63 14.01
N SER A 41 -11.67 4.94 13.56
CA SER A 41 -11.77 3.84 12.62
C SER A 41 -10.53 2.96 12.62
N VAL A 42 -10.69 1.72 12.14
CA VAL A 42 -9.60 0.74 11.94
C VAL A 42 -9.68 0.14 10.55
N VAL A 43 -8.56 -0.39 10.07
CA VAL A 43 -8.48 -1.12 8.81
C VAL A 43 -8.41 -2.61 9.11
N ILE A 44 -9.32 -3.38 8.53
CA ILE A 44 -9.35 -4.84 8.63
C ILE A 44 -9.02 -5.41 7.26
N LYS A 45 -7.95 -6.19 7.16
CA LYS A 45 -7.49 -6.77 5.90
C LYS A 45 -7.25 -8.27 6.01
N GLN A 46 -7.76 -9.02 5.04
CA GLN A 46 -7.36 -10.41 4.85
C GLN A 46 -5.86 -10.49 4.53
N THR A 47 -5.22 -11.58 4.95
CA THR A 47 -3.74 -11.72 4.89
C THR A 47 -3.26 -12.90 4.05
N ILE A 48 -4.17 -13.65 3.43
CA ILE A 48 -3.87 -14.77 2.54
C ILE A 48 -4.69 -14.62 1.27
N ASP A 49 -4.07 -14.90 0.12
CA ASP A 49 -4.67 -14.96 -1.21
C ASP A 49 -5.49 -13.74 -1.65
N THR A 50 -5.21 -12.58 -1.04
CA THR A 50 -5.77 -11.31 -1.47
C THR A 50 -4.74 -10.50 -2.24
N SER A 51 -5.21 -9.85 -3.30
CA SER A 51 -4.46 -8.92 -4.12
C SER A 51 -5.38 -7.77 -4.51
N SER A 52 -4.78 -6.64 -4.88
CA SER A 52 -5.50 -5.49 -5.44
C SER A 52 -6.49 -4.82 -4.47
N GLY A 53 -6.21 -4.88 -3.17
CA GLY A 53 -7.07 -4.27 -2.13
C GLY A 53 -8.37 -5.02 -1.86
N ARG A 54 -8.58 -6.19 -2.50
CA ARG A 54 -9.69 -7.09 -2.14
C ARG A 54 -9.53 -7.56 -0.71
N GLY A 55 -10.63 -7.59 0.04
CA GLY A 55 -10.61 -8.00 1.44
C GLY A 55 -10.09 -6.95 2.42
N VAL A 56 -9.97 -5.68 1.99
CA VAL A 56 -9.74 -4.54 2.88
C VAL A 56 -11.07 -3.88 3.21
N GLN A 57 -11.32 -3.64 4.50
CA GLN A 57 -12.51 -2.94 4.99
C GLN A 57 -12.11 -1.92 6.05
N VAL A 58 -12.67 -0.71 5.97
CA VAL A 58 -12.56 0.28 7.04
C VAL A 58 -13.77 0.14 7.94
N LEU A 59 -13.52 -0.12 9.23
CA LEU A 59 -14.57 -0.20 10.25
C LEU A 59 -14.60 1.12 11.01
N ASN A 60 -15.75 1.79 11.00
CA ASN A 60 -15.99 2.99 11.80
C ASN A 60 -16.36 2.57 13.24
N LEU A 61 -15.59 3.06 14.21
CA LEU A 61 -15.74 2.73 15.63
C LEU A 61 -16.69 3.68 16.38
N ASN A 62 -17.07 4.80 15.77
CA ASN A 62 -18.00 5.80 16.34
C ASN A 62 -19.45 5.34 16.23
N LYS A 63 -19.74 4.17 16.81
CA LYS A 63 -21.07 3.56 16.88
C LYS A 63 -21.39 3.25 18.34
N ASN A 64 -22.67 3.05 18.65
CA ASN A 64 -23.02 2.50 19.96
C ASN A 64 -22.45 1.07 20.07
N SER A 65 -22.20 0.61 21.30
CA SER A 65 -21.47 -0.64 21.54
C SER A 65 -22.17 -1.88 20.95
N LYS A 66 -23.51 -1.88 20.86
CA LYS A 66 -24.26 -3.02 20.32
C LYS A 66 -24.10 -3.11 18.80
N ASP A 67 -24.32 -2.01 18.10
CA ASP A 67 -24.18 -1.97 16.64
C ASP A 67 -22.74 -2.27 16.20
N LEU A 68 -21.75 -1.76 16.95
CA LEU A 68 -20.34 -2.04 16.70
C LEU A 68 -20.03 -3.53 16.89
N LEU A 69 -20.56 -4.15 17.94
CA LEU A 69 -20.38 -5.58 18.21
C LEU A 69 -20.97 -6.44 17.08
N ASP A 70 -22.20 -6.14 16.68
CA ASP A 70 -22.90 -6.89 15.63
C ASP A 70 -22.17 -6.78 14.28
N GLU A 71 -21.73 -5.57 13.90
CA GLU A 71 -20.95 -5.36 12.69
C GLU A 71 -19.58 -6.04 12.77
N LEU A 72 -18.88 -5.92 13.90
CA LEU A 72 -17.56 -6.54 14.07
C LEU A 72 -17.63 -8.07 13.94
N ASN A 73 -18.66 -8.69 14.52
CA ASN A 73 -18.92 -10.12 14.37
C ASN A 73 -19.14 -10.50 12.90
N LEU A 74 -19.94 -9.71 12.16
CA LEU A 74 -20.16 -9.93 10.73
C LEU A 74 -18.86 -9.79 9.92
N VAL A 75 -18.06 -8.76 10.22
CA VAL A 75 -16.79 -8.51 9.54
C VAL A 75 -15.79 -9.63 9.81
N PHE A 76 -15.60 -10.03 11.07
CA PHE A 76 -14.68 -11.12 11.41
C PHE A 76 -15.08 -12.43 10.74
N LYS A 77 -16.39 -12.74 10.72
CA LYS A 77 -16.92 -13.90 9.99
C LYS A 77 -16.60 -13.82 8.48
N LYS A 78 -16.79 -12.66 7.85
CA LYS A 78 -16.49 -12.43 6.43
C LYS A 78 -15.00 -12.54 6.12
N MET A 79 -14.14 -12.01 7.00
CA MET A 79 -12.69 -12.02 6.85
C MET A 79 -12.11 -13.44 6.95
N GLY A 80 -12.82 -14.36 7.62
CA GLY A 80 -12.47 -15.76 7.70
C GLY A 80 -11.37 -16.01 8.73
N ARG A 81 -10.42 -16.88 8.40
CA ARG A 81 -9.43 -17.41 9.37
C ARG A 81 -8.09 -16.70 9.35
N ASN A 82 -7.90 -15.73 8.45
CA ASN A 82 -6.60 -15.10 8.21
C ASN A 82 -6.75 -13.61 7.89
N PHE A 83 -6.69 -12.77 8.92
CA PHE A 83 -6.83 -11.31 8.78
C PHE A 83 -6.09 -10.56 9.88
N VAL A 84 -5.93 -9.25 9.70
CA VAL A 84 -5.41 -8.34 10.72
C VAL A 84 -6.32 -7.14 10.87
N VAL A 85 -6.36 -6.60 12.09
CA VAL A 85 -6.96 -5.31 12.44
C VAL A 85 -5.81 -4.34 12.72
N GLN A 86 -5.72 -3.27 11.95
CA GLN A 86 -4.64 -2.30 11.99
C GLN A 86 -5.15 -0.88 12.18
N GLU A 87 -4.27 0.02 12.60
CA GLU A 87 -4.53 1.46 12.61
C GLU A 87 -4.95 1.95 11.23
N ARG A 88 -5.82 2.97 11.20
CA ARG A 88 -6.06 3.73 9.98
C ARG A 88 -4.95 4.75 9.84
N ILE A 89 -4.20 4.65 8.75
CA ILE A 89 -3.11 5.57 8.44
C ILE A 89 -3.71 6.85 7.88
N HIS A 90 -3.24 7.98 8.39
CA HIS A 90 -3.54 9.29 7.85
C HIS A 90 -2.37 9.76 6.97
N PRO A 91 -2.57 9.86 5.65
CA PRO A 91 -1.47 10.18 4.75
C PRO A 91 -1.06 11.66 4.85
N HIS A 92 0.15 11.95 4.38
CA HIS A 92 0.70 13.29 4.29
C HIS A 92 -0.23 14.24 3.52
N GLU A 93 -0.22 15.53 3.85
CA GLU A 93 -1.14 16.50 3.24
C GLU A 93 -1.05 16.57 1.70
N HIS A 94 0.15 16.47 1.12
CA HIS A 94 0.34 16.37 -0.34
C HIS A 94 -0.35 15.14 -0.96
N PHE A 95 -0.42 14.03 -0.23
CA PHE A 95 -1.09 12.83 -0.68
C PHE A 95 -2.61 12.99 -0.55
N LYS A 96 -3.09 13.58 0.57
CA LYS A 96 -4.51 13.92 0.77
C LYS A 96 -5.04 14.91 -0.28
N LYS A 97 -4.22 15.89 -0.69
CA LYS A 97 -4.56 16.87 -1.74
C LYS A 97 -4.86 16.18 -3.06
N LEU A 98 -4.08 15.15 -3.44
CA LEU A 98 -4.36 14.36 -4.64
C LEU A 98 -5.68 13.62 -4.51
N TYR A 99 -5.87 12.90 -3.41
CA TYR A 99 -7.13 12.21 -3.12
C TYR A 99 -7.30 11.93 -1.61
N PRO A 100 -8.34 12.43 -0.93
CA PRO A 100 -8.41 12.39 0.53
C PRO A 100 -8.92 11.07 1.12
N GLU A 101 -9.65 10.26 0.34
CA GLU A 101 -10.34 9.07 0.87
C GLU A 101 -9.45 7.82 0.96
N ALA A 102 -8.31 7.80 0.23
CA ALA A 102 -7.35 6.71 0.25
C ALA A 102 -5.97 7.17 0.77
N ILE A 103 -5.13 6.21 1.15
CA ILE A 103 -3.78 6.48 1.64
C ILE A 103 -2.78 6.89 0.55
N ASN A 104 -3.13 6.65 -0.72
CA ASN A 104 -2.34 6.87 -1.94
C ASN A 104 -0.89 6.37 -1.83
N THR A 105 -0.57 5.29 -2.52
CA THR A 105 0.65 4.53 -2.30
C THR A 105 1.65 4.72 -3.42
N LEU A 106 2.92 4.74 -3.04
CA LEU A 106 4.06 4.66 -3.94
C LEU A 106 4.43 3.19 -4.11
N ARG A 107 4.40 2.70 -5.34
CA ARG A 107 5.09 1.48 -5.73
C ARG A 107 6.55 1.79 -5.97
N VAL A 108 7.40 1.07 -5.25
CA VAL A 108 8.83 0.99 -5.56
C VAL A 108 9.15 -0.48 -5.81
N VAL A 109 9.68 -0.80 -6.99
CA VAL A 109 10.23 -2.15 -7.22
C VAL A 109 11.72 -2.09 -7.07
N SER A 110 12.27 -2.83 -6.12
CA SER A 110 13.71 -3.02 -6.00
C SER A 110 14.13 -4.34 -6.63
N TYR A 111 15.34 -4.36 -7.18
CA TYR A 111 15.91 -5.55 -7.78
C TYR A 111 17.41 -5.65 -7.50
N MET A 112 17.87 -6.89 -7.30
CA MET A 112 19.29 -7.21 -7.15
C MET A 112 19.88 -7.54 -8.52
N LEU A 113 20.99 -6.92 -8.86
CA LEU A 113 21.73 -7.17 -10.09
C LEU A 113 23.22 -7.17 -9.78
N LYS A 114 23.85 -8.35 -9.89
CA LYS A 114 25.22 -8.59 -9.38
C LYS A 114 25.24 -8.28 -7.87
N ASP A 115 26.19 -7.46 -7.42
CA ASP A 115 26.36 -7.09 -6.01
C ASP A 115 25.65 -5.78 -5.63
N ASP A 116 24.72 -5.29 -6.48
CA ASP A 116 24.04 -4.01 -6.28
C ASP A 116 22.52 -4.17 -6.20
N ILE A 117 21.87 -3.34 -5.37
CA ILE A 117 20.42 -3.27 -5.24
C ILE A 117 19.95 -1.93 -5.81
N LYS A 118 19.13 -2.02 -6.85
CA LYS A 118 18.60 -0.88 -7.59
C LYS A 118 17.10 -0.80 -7.48
N THR A 119 16.52 0.30 -7.96
CA THR A 119 15.07 0.47 -8.06
C THR A 119 14.65 0.74 -9.49
N ALA A 120 13.53 0.16 -9.91
CA ALA A 120 12.81 0.55 -11.11
C ALA A 120 12.16 1.94 -10.91
N PRO A 121 11.66 2.58 -11.99
CA PRO A 121 10.93 3.85 -11.88
C PRO A 121 9.77 3.78 -10.87
N ILE A 122 9.65 4.79 -10.01
CA ILE A 122 8.62 4.86 -8.98
C ILE A 122 7.30 5.29 -9.62
N SER A 123 6.21 4.68 -9.20
CA SER A 123 4.86 5.06 -9.62
C SER A 123 3.96 5.24 -8.40
N MET A 124 3.07 6.22 -8.46
CA MET A 124 2.06 6.45 -7.43
C MET A 124 0.72 5.91 -7.90
N ARG A 125 -0.01 5.26 -7.00
CA ARG A 125 -1.43 4.90 -7.14
C ARG A 125 -2.27 5.88 -6.33
N ILE A 126 -3.36 6.33 -6.92
CA ILE A 126 -4.24 7.37 -6.36
C ILE A 126 -5.67 6.83 -6.44
N GLY A 127 -6.40 6.87 -5.33
CA GLY A 127 -7.80 6.45 -5.27
C GLY A 127 -8.73 7.38 -6.06
N ARG A 128 -9.95 6.92 -6.32
CA ARG A 128 -10.96 7.66 -7.10
C ARG A 128 -12.37 7.15 -6.73
N GLY A 129 -13.40 7.95 -6.99
CA GLY A 129 -14.79 7.51 -7.01
C GLY A 129 -15.35 7.17 -5.63
N GLY A 130 -14.88 7.87 -4.60
CA GLY A 130 -15.20 7.59 -3.20
C GLY A 130 -14.59 6.30 -2.63
N ALA A 131 -13.67 5.63 -3.35
CA ALA A 131 -13.03 4.41 -2.88
C ALA A 131 -12.05 4.69 -1.73
N LEU A 132 -12.08 3.85 -0.70
CA LEU A 132 -11.13 3.90 0.43
C LEU A 132 -9.78 3.23 0.11
N VAL A 133 -9.62 2.76 -1.12
CA VAL A 133 -8.42 2.09 -1.63
C VAL A 133 -7.97 2.79 -2.92
N ASP A 134 -6.68 2.72 -3.21
CA ASP A 134 -6.02 3.44 -4.30
C ASP A 134 -5.62 2.55 -5.49
N ASN A 135 -5.89 1.25 -5.41
CA ASN A 135 -5.49 0.30 -6.44
C ASN A 135 -6.14 0.61 -7.80
N ALA A 136 -5.36 0.53 -8.87
CA ALA A 136 -5.85 0.71 -10.24
C ALA A 136 -7.00 -0.28 -10.57
N HIS A 137 -6.86 -1.53 -10.15
CA HIS A 137 -7.88 -2.58 -10.26
C HIS A 137 -9.18 -2.29 -9.49
N ALA A 138 -9.16 -1.34 -8.56
CA ALA A 138 -10.34 -0.90 -7.81
C ALA A 138 -10.92 0.43 -8.36
N GLY A 139 -10.51 0.82 -9.58
CA GLY A 139 -10.96 2.05 -10.25
C GLY A 139 -10.07 3.27 -10.00
N GLY A 140 -8.95 3.11 -9.28
CA GLY A 140 -7.97 4.17 -9.09
C GLY A 140 -7.18 4.52 -10.36
N VAL A 141 -6.37 5.57 -10.28
CA VAL A 141 -5.41 5.95 -11.32
C VAL A 141 -3.98 5.72 -10.86
N PHE A 142 -3.05 5.56 -11.79
CA PHE A 142 -1.63 5.50 -11.48
C PHE A 142 -0.81 6.44 -12.37
N ILE A 143 0.28 6.97 -11.82
CA ILE A 143 1.10 7.99 -12.46
C ILE A 143 2.58 7.78 -12.14
N GLY A 144 3.46 8.15 -13.08
CA GLY A 144 4.90 8.07 -12.87
C GLY A 144 5.40 9.20 -11.97
N VAL A 145 6.35 8.87 -11.09
CA VAL A 145 7.04 9.81 -10.22
C VAL A 145 8.47 9.94 -10.71
N ARG A 146 8.87 11.16 -11.06
CA ARG A 146 10.25 11.46 -11.49
C ARG A 146 11.21 11.37 -10.32
N ASP A 147 12.50 11.30 -10.63
CA ASP A 147 13.54 11.21 -9.61
C ASP A 147 13.61 12.43 -8.69
N ASP A 148 13.21 13.62 -9.17
CA ASP A 148 13.08 14.84 -8.35
C ASP A 148 11.79 14.89 -7.51
N GLY A 149 11.03 13.80 -7.49
CA GLY A 149 9.80 13.63 -6.72
C GLY A 149 8.58 14.33 -7.30
N LYS A 150 8.68 14.91 -8.51
CA LYS A 150 7.50 15.46 -9.18
C LYS A 150 6.75 14.39 -9.96
N LEU A 151 5.43 14.52 -10.04
CA LEU A 151 4.61 13.70 -10.92
C LEU A 151 4.88 14.04 -12.40
N LEU A 152 4.68 13.03 -13.26
CA LEU A 152 4.53 13.24 -14.70
C LEU A 152 3.22 13.99 -15.02
N ASP A 153 2.96 14.24 -16.28
CA ASP A 153 1.79 15.00 -16.72
C ASP A 153 0.51 14.16 -16.83
N THR A 154 0.63 12.85 -17.01
CA THR A 154 -0.47 11.97 -17.39
C THR A 154 -0.57 10.79 -16.43
N ALA A 155 -1.72 10.64 -15.79
CA ALA A 155 -2.12 9.44 -15.06
C ALA A 155 -2.94 8.51 -15.96
N TYR A 156 -2.94 7.23 -15.63
CA TYR A 156 -3.61 6.18 -16.39
C TYR A 156 -4.52 5.34 -15.49
N THR A 157 -5.59 4.80 -16.07
CA THR A 157 -6.33 3.65 -15.50
C THR A 157 -5.72 2.34 -16.01
N GLU A 158 -6.12 1.21 -15.43
CA GLU A 158 -5.76 -0.11 -15.99
C GLU A 158 -6.28 -0.32 -17.42
N TYR A 159 -7.32 0.42 -17.82
CA TYR A 159 -7.94 0.41 -19.14
C TYR A 159 -7.32 1.41 -20.13
N GLN A 160 -6.20 2.04 -19.75
CA GLN A 160 -5.45 3.02 -20.56
C GLN A 160 -6.14 4.37 -20.76
N ASP A 161 -7.21 4.66 -20.00
CA ASP A 161 -7.77 6.01 -19.97
C ASP A 161 -6.73 6.98 -19.43
N ARG A 162 -6.70 8.20 -19.99
CA ARG A 162 -5.68 9.20 -19.67
C ARG A 162 -6.29 10.39 -18.94
N TYR A 163 -5.58 10.85 -17.92
CA TYR A 163 -5.98 12.00 -17.12
C TYR A 163 -4.80 12.94 -16.88
N TYR A 164 -4.99 14.24 -17.10
CA TYR A 164 -3.97 15.27 -16.84
C TYR A 164 -4.14 15.95 -15.47
N GLU A 165 -5.30 15.74 -14.86
CA GLU A 165 -5.64 16.11 -13.49
C GLU A 165 -6.42 14.98 -12.83
N HIS A 166 -6.47 14.96 -11.50
CA HIS A 166 -7.23 13.94 -10.79
C HIS A 166 -8.75 14.07 -11.08
N PRO A 167 -9.45 12.98 -11.47
CA PRO A 167 -10.84 13.07 -11.93
C PRO A 167 -11.84 13.65 -10.92
N ASP A 168 -11.55 13.53 -9.62
CA ASP A 168 -12.48 13.96 -8.57
C ASP A 168 -12.04 15.27 -7.87
N THR A 169 -10.72 15.49 -7.77
CA THR A 169 -10.16 16.63 -6.99
C THR A 169 -9.63 17.73 -7.90
N HIS A 170 -9.56 17.47 -9.22
CA HIS A 170 -9.05 18.39 -10.24
C HIS A 170 -7.61 18.88 -9.97
N VAL A 171 -6.84 18.15 -9.16
CA VAL A 171 -5.43 18.45 -8.97
C VAL A 171 -4.67 18.13 -10.25
N VAL A 172 -4.10 19.16 -10.87
CA VAL A 172 -3.24 19.03 -12.04
C VAL A 172 -1.97 18.26 -11.68
N PHE A 173 -1.68 17.19 -12.42
CA PHE A 173 -0.55 16.31 -12.11
C PHE A 173 0.79 16.89 -12.53
N LYS A 174 0.84 17.60 -13.66
CA LYS A 174 2.08 18.12 -14.24
C LYS A 174 2.88 18.93 -13.22
N ASN A 175 4.08 18.43 -12.88
CA ASN A 175 5.00 19.04 -11.91
C ASN A 175 4.47 19.12 -10.47
N TYR A 176 3.42 18.38 -10.10
CA TYR A 176 2.99 18.26 -8.72
C TYR A 176 4.10 17.63 -7.87
N GLN A 177 4.55 18.31 -6.82
CA GLN A 177 5.67 17.86 -5.99
C GLN A 177 5.18 16.91 -4.89
N LEU A 178 5.76 15.70 -4.85
CA LEU A 178 5.62 14.79 -3.71
C LEU A 178 6.79 14.97 -2.73
N PRO A 179 6.53 14.86 -1.42
CA PRO A 179 7.57 14.86 -0.40
C PRO A 179 8.37 13.55 -0.37
N MET A 180 9.63 13.63 0.06
CA MET A 180 10.45 12.50 0.54
C MET A 180 10.67 11.31 -0.42
N ILE A 181 10.51 11.49 -1.73
CA ILE A 181 10.65 10.39 -2.71
C ILE A 181 12.04 9.72 -2.67
N ASP A 182 13.12 10.49 -2.52
CA ASP A 182 14.47 9.92 -2.38
C ASP A 182 14.59 9.04 -1.12
N LYS A 183 13.99 9.45 0.00
CA LYS A 183 13.98 8.67 1.23
C LYS A 183 13.16 7.39 1.09
N VAL A 184 12.06 7.43 0.34
CA VAL A 184 11.25 6.24 0.02
C VAL A 184 12.05 5.27 -0.85
N ARG A 185 12.80 5.76 -1.85
CA ARG A 185 13.71 4.94 -2.66
C ARG A 185 14.77 4.26 -1.80
N GLN A 186 15.42 5.01 -0.92
CA GLN A 186 16.43 4.48 0.00
C GLN A 186 15.83 3.43 0.96
N ALA A 187 14.63 3.66 1.48
CA ALA A 187 13.95 2.71 2.35
C ALA A 187 13.71 1.36 1.67
N ALA A 188 13.32 1.36 0.38
CA ALA A 188 13.16 0.13 -0.41
C ALA A 188 14.48 -0.65 -0.54
N ILE A 189 15.58 0.05 -0.83
CA ILE A 189 16.92 -0.55 -0.96
C ILE A 189 17.36 -1.17 0.37
N GLU A 190 17.25 -0.44 1.48
CA GLU A 190 17.63 -0.95 2.81
C GLU A 190 16.77 -2.14 3.25
N LEU A 191 15.46 -2.13 2.94
CA LEU A 191 14.58 -3.26 3.22
C LEU A 191 14.96 -4.50 2.40
N HIS A 192 15.32 -4.33 1.13
CA HIS A 192 15.72 -5.43 0.25
C HIS A 192 16.99 -6.12 0.76
N LYS A 193 17.94 -5.41 1.37
CA LYS A 193 19.14 -6.04 1.97
C LYS A 193 18.82 -7.12 3.01
N ASN A 194 17.65 -7.05 3.66
CA ASN A 194 17.20 -8.05 4.63
C ASN A 194 16.59 -9.32 4.00
N LEU A 195 16.48 -9.36 2.67
CA LEU A 195 15.90 -10.46 1.89
C LEU A 195 16.82 -10.81 0.71
N PRO A 196 18.08 -11.19 0.98
CA PRO A 196 19.09 -11.40 -0.06
C PRO A 196 18.74 -12.55 -1.01
N ASN A 197 17.83 -13.44 -0.62
CA ASN A 197 17.35 -14.54 -1.45
C ASN A 197 16.27 -14.13 -2.47
N MET A 198 15.82 -12.87 -2.47
CA MET A 198 14.82 -12.37 -3.41
C MET A 198 15.48 -11.48 -4.45
N THR A 199 15.36 -11.81 -5.73
CA THR A 199 15.90 -10.95 -6.81
C THR A 199 15.06 -9.71 -7.02
N PHE A 200 13.72 -9.81 -6.91
CA PHE A 200 12.80 -8.70 -7.15
C PHE A 200 11.81 -8.58 -5.99
N ILE A 201 11.56 -7.35 -5.54
CA ILE A 201 10.57 -7.06 -4.52
C ILE A 201 9.79 -5.80 -4.87
N SER A 202 8.47 -5.90 -4.85
CA SER A 202 7.56 -4.77 -5.00
C SER A 202 7.11 -4.27 -3.63
N TRP A 203 7.38 -3.02 -3.34
CA TRP A 203 7.05 -2.37 -2.07
C TRP A 203 5.96 -1.34 -2.28
N ASP A 204 4.96 -1.36 -1.42
CA ASP A 204 3.92 -0.33 -1.36
C ASP A 204 4.16 0.53 -0.12
N PHE A 205 4.49 1.80 -0.34
CA PHE A 205 4.71 2.78 0.72
C PHE A 205 3.66 3.87 0.71
N THR A 206 3.44 4.51 1.85
CA THR A 206 2.88 5.85 1.92
C THR A 206 3.75 6.70 2.86
N ILE A 207 3.46 8.00 2.94
CA ILE A 207 4.05 8.91 3.91
C ILE A 207 2.91 9.36 4.80
N ASP A 208 3.04 9.19 6.12
CA ASP A 208 2.02 9.64 7.07
C ASP A 208 2.09 11.15 7.32
N GLU A 209 1.08 11.68 8.01
CA GLU A 209 0.98 13.08 8.39
C GLU A 209 2.10 13.59 9.32
N ASN A 210 2.88 12.68 9.91
CA ASN A 210 4.03 12.98 10.76
C ASN A 210 5.37 12.83 10.00
N ASN A 211 5.34 12.78 8.67
CA ASN A 211 6.52 12.59 7.82
C ASN A 211 7.26 11.26 8.05
N ASN A 212 6.57 10.20 8.48
CA ASN A 212 7.14 8.86 8.49
C ASN A 212 6.81 8.11 7.22
N ILE A 213 7.80 7.43 6.66
CA ILE A 213 7.58 6.42 5.61
C ILE A 213 6.93 5.20 6.26
N VAL A 214 5.75 4.82 5.74
CA VAL A 214 5.00 3.65 6.21
C VAL A 214 4.98 2.58 5.13
N LEU A 215 5.49 1.40 5.45
CA LEU A 215 5.44 0.22 4.58
C LEU A 215 4.07 -0.45 4.73
N ILE A 216 3.25 -0.41 3.68
CA ILE A 216 1.90 -0.96 3.65
C ILE A 216 1.91 -2.46 3.37
N GLU A 217 2.66 -2.83 2.33
CA GLU A 217 2.72 -4.20 1.82
C GLU A 217 4.05 -4.46 1.11
N ARG A 218 4.49 -5.71 1.18
CA ARG A 218 5.58 -6.26 0.37
C ARG A 218 5.03 -7.38 -0.50
N ASN A 219 5.21 -7.22 -1.80
CA ASN A 219 4.78 -8.15 -2.83
C ASN A 219 6.01 -8.89 -3.39
N LEU A 220 6.03 -10.22 -3.21
CA LEU A 220 7.13 -11.10 -3.64
C LEU A 220 6.83 -11.83 -4.96
N HIS A 221 5.56 -11.89 -5.36
CA HIS A 221 5.11 -12.55 -6.58
C HIS A 221 4.54 -11.53 -7.55
N SER A 222 5.02 -11.57 -8.80
CA SER A 222 4.77 -10.56 -9.82
C SER A 222 5.26 -9.16 -9.41
N GLN A 223 5.77 -8.40 -10.39
CA GLN A 223 6.26 -7.04 -10.14
C GLN A 223 5.35 -5.98 -10.77
N THR A 224 4.26 -6.44 -11.38
CA THR A 224 3.32 -5.59 -12.13
C THR A 224 4.06 -4.67 -13.11
N VAL A 225 5.07 -5.21 -13.81
CA VAL A 225 6.02 -4.48 -14.67
C VAL A 225 5.33 -3.55 -15.69
N TRP A 226 4.14 -3.93 -16.17
CA TRP A 226 3.38 -3.17 -17.15
C TRP A 226 3.00 -1.76 -16.68
N PHE A 227 2.67 -1.55 -15.40
CA PHE A 227 2.12 -0.25 -14.98
C PHE A 227 3.17 0.85 -14.85
N PRO A 228 4.40 0.62 -14.30
CA PRO A 228 5.42 1.66 -14.29
C PRO A 228 5.92 1.95 -15.71
N GLN A 229 5.95 0.94 -16.60
CA GLN A 229 6.28 1.16 -18.00
C GLN A 229 5.25 2.04 -18.71
N MET A 230 3.95 1.78 -18.50
CA MET A 230 2.88 2.60 -19.06
C MET A 230 2.93 4.03 -18.50
N ALA A 231 3.10 4.16 -17.19
CA ALA A 231 3.12 5.45 -16.51
C ALA A 231 4.30 6.32 -16.96
N HIS A 232 5.48 5.73 -17.16
CA HIS A 232 6.71 6.46 -17.53
C HIS A 232 6.97 6.54 -19.03
N GLY A 233 6.38 5.65 -19.83
CA GLY A 233 6.75 5.47 -21.24
C GLY A 233 8.19 4.99 -21.43
N LYS A 234 8.76 4.28 -20.45
CA LYS A 234 10.17 3.85 -20.42
C LYS A 234 10.31 2.36 -20.13
N SER A 235 11.47 1.78 -20.45
CA SER A 235 11.77 0.40 -20.06
C SER A 235 11.89 0.30 -18.54
N PHE A 236 11.41 -0.81 -17.98
CA PHE A 236 11.35 -1.02 -16.54
C PHE A 236 12.74 -1.05 -15.88
N PHE A 237 13.72 -1.68 -16.54
CA PHE A 237 15.10 -1.78 -16.08
C PHE A 237 16.03 -0.71 -16.67
N GLY A 238 15.53 0.18 -17.55
CA GLY A 238 16.36 1.19 -18.20
C GLY A 238 17.59 0.58 -18.89
N LYS A 239 18.77 1.14 -18.58
CA LYS A 239 20.08 0.67 -19.05
C LYS A 239 20.44 -0.75 -18.58
N ASP A 240 19.83 -1.23 -17.51
CA ASP A 240 20.12 -2.53 -16.91
C ASP A 240 19.35 -3.67 -17.58
N THR A 241 18.47 -3.37 -18.55
CA THR A 241 17.60 -4.36 -19.22
C THR A 241 18.37 -5.55 -19.77
N GLU A 242 19.46 -5.32 -20.49
CA GLU A 242 20.24 -6.42 -21.10
C GLU A 242 20.86 -7.34 -20.06
N GLU A 243 21.43 -6.77 -19.00
CA GLU A 243 22.07 -7.52 -17.93
C GLU A 243 21.05 -8.33 -17.12
N VAL A 244 19.88 -7.74 -16.83
CA VAL A 244 18.78 -8.45 -16.15
C VAL A 244 18.29 -9.63 -17.00
N LEU A 245 18.14 -9.45 -18.32
CA LEU A 245 17.73 -10.55 -19.20
C LEU A 245 18.78 -11.66 -19.28
N LYS A 246 20.08 -11.32 -19.16
CA LYS A 246 21.16 -12.31 -19.07
C LYS A 246 21.14 -13.08 -17.75
N SER A 247 20.82 -12.45 -16.63
CA SER A 247 20.79 -13.12 -15.32
C SER A 247 19.62 -14.09 -15.15
N ILE A 248 18.47 -13.83 -15.79
CA ILE A 248 17.29 -14.72 -15.74
C ILE A 248 17.57 -16.11 -16.32
N LYS A 249 18.54 -16.28 -17.22
CA LYS A 249 18.91 -17.60 -17.74
C LYS A 249 19.50 -18.55 -16.69
N TYR A 250 19.87 -18.01 -15.52
CA TYR A 250 20.53 -18.73 -14.44
C TYR A 250 19.71 -18.73 -13.13
N LEU A 251 18.46 -18.24 -13.16
CA LEU A 251 17.47 -18.28 -12.08
C LEU A 251 16.46 -19.40 -12.34
#